data_AF-A0A7W1PCB0-F1
#
_entry.id   AF-A0A7W1PCB0-F1
#
_cell.length_a   1.000
_cell.length_b   1.000
_cell.length_c   1.000
_cell.angle_alpha   90.00
_cell.angle_beta   90.00
_cell.angle_gamma   90.00
#
_symmetry.space_group_name_H-M   'P 1'
#
loop_
_entity.id
_entity.type
_entity.pdbx_description
1 polymer ?
#
loop_
_entity_poly.entity_id
_entity_poly.type
_entity_poly.pdbx_seq_one_letter_code
_entity_poly.pdbx_strand_id
1 'polypeptide(L)'
;MVIKASASADIRQLITALSSDDEVARETAVARLAIIGSRAVDRLLAAYRGTTDRGTRTAILRALEPSADDRALAIAREALRAGGDMGVAASGVLRSLLDSRQAPTAAAALDALITVVTDGATEHRLRFAAGEALRAVPAISAQVAAALRELPGMADQAPEGDSARAGAEAGAVWQDALEGRLPDLPGSLREALNTYSSHAPLGGLQGLVEAVRAHEQTVGADRRSDWRTLRGALHQALALRGSRVALYDLRESLEQAAEPLPPAFLAALHAVGDESCLEPIAAAHHVAQDARWKAQLREAFQAVARRERLSRRSAVIKRVAARWGEDFKELSGARQGRARRSPARD
;
A
#
# COMPACT_ATOMS: atom_id res chain seq x y z
N MET A 1 35.18 3.46 -2.96
CA MET A 1 34.73 2.92 -1.67
C MET A 1 33.53 3.75 -1.24
N VAL A 2 32.30 3.30 -1.52
CA VAL A 2 31.07 4.04 -1.18
C VAL A 2 30.61 3.51 0.17
N ILE A 3 30.80 4.30 1.23
CA ILE A 3 30.35 3.93 2.57
C ILE A 3 28.83 3.99 2.54
N LYS A 4 28.20 2.81 2.56
CA LYS A 4 26.74 2.67 2.66
C LYS A 4 26.29 3.34 3.95
N ALA A 5 25.35 4.28 3.87
CA ALA A 5 24.67 4.79 5.06
C ALA A 5 24.04 3.60 5.80
N SER A 6 24.24 3.54 7.11
CA SER A 6 23.62 2.48 7.92
C SER A 6 22.09 2.65 7.89
N ALA A 7 21.33 1.58 8.12
CA ALA A 7 19.87 1.68 8.22
C ALA A 7 19.41 2.72 9.27
N SER A 8 20.24 2.97 10.29
CA SER A 8 20.02 4.05 11.26
C SER A 8 20.26 5.44 10.68
N ALA A 9 21.21 5.61 9.77
CA ALA A 9 21.44 6.87 9.07
C ALA A 9 20.31 7.17 8.09
N ASP A 10 19.80 6.15 7.38
CA ASP A 10 18.65 6.29 6.48
C ASP A 10 17.37 6.72 7.24
N ILE A 11 17.06 6.09 8.39
CA ILE A 11 15.90 6.50 9.21
C ILE A 11 16.06 7.94 9.71
N ARG A 12 17.28 8.34 10.12
CA ARG A 12 17.52 9.73 10.55
C ARG A 12 17.29 10.72 9.42
N GLN A 13 17.77 10.43 8.21
CA GLN A 13 17.54 11.29 7.04
C GLN A 13 16.05 11.42 6.71
N LEU A 14 15.30 10.32 6.77
CA LEU A 14 13.86 10.35 6.56
C LEU A 14 13.14 11.18 7.64
N ILE A 15 13.53 11.06 8.90
CA ILE A 15 12.98 11.89 9.98
C ILE A 15 13.28 13.37 9.75
N THR A 16 14.50 13.71 9.33
CA THR A 16 14.84 15.11 8.98
C THR A 16 13.99 15.62 7.81
N ALA A 17 13.71 14.78 6.82
CA ALA A 17 12.86 15.13 5.69
C ALA A 17 11.39 15.37 6.06
N LEU A 18 10.92 14.93 7.24
CA LEU A 18 9.57 15.25 7.72
C LEU A 18 9.37 16.74 8.01
N SER A 19 10.46 17.47 8.29
CA SER A 19 10.46 18.92 8.48
C SER A 19 10.76 19.70 7.21
N SER A 20 10.80 19.03 6.04
CA SER A 20 11.05 19.72 4.77
C SER A 20 9.85 20.57 4.37
N ASP A 21 10.12 21.78 3.87
CA ASP A 21 9.12 22.64 3.24
C ASP A 21 8.61 22.05 1.91
N ASP A 22 9.39 21.15 1.28
CA ASP A 22 8.96 20.40 0.10
C ASP A 22 7.95 19.30 0.50
N GLU A 23 6.70 19.51 0.10
CA GLU A 23 5.59 18.59 0.36
C GLU A 23 5.83 17.19 -0.22
N VAL A 24 6.39 17.08 -1.43
CA VAL A 24 6.65 15.78 -2.06
C VAL A 24 7.72 15.03 -1.29
N ALA A 25 8.77 15.72 -0.84
CA ALA A 25 9.82 15.12 -0.02
C ALA A 25 9.29 14.65 1.34
N ARG A 26 8.44 15.46 1.98
CA ARG A 26 7.80 15.14 3.26
C ARG A 26 6.86 13.94 3.15
N GLU A 27 5.98 13.91 2.15
CA GLU A 27 5.06 12.77 1.93
C GLU A 27 5.82 11.49 1.54
N THR A 28 6.88 11.61 0.75
CA THR A 28 7.78 10.47 0.46
C THR A 28 8.44 9.94 1.74
N ALA A 29 8.85 10.83 2.64
CA ALA A 29 9.44 10.44 3.91
C ALA A 29 8.43 9.72 4.82
N VAL A 30 7.20 10.25 4.93
CA VAL A 30 6.08 9.61 5.64
C VAL A 30 5.85 8.19 5.11
N ALA A 31 5.67 8.02 3.81
CA ALA A 31 5.42 6.72 3.19
C ALA A 31 6.58 5.72 3.45
N ARG A 32 7.84 6.17 3.31
CA ARG A 32 9.00 5.30 3.54
C ARG A 32 9.15 4.91 5.01
N LEU A 33 8.87 5.81 5.94
CA LEU A 33 8.91 5.52 7.38
C LEU A 33 7.80 4.54 7.78
N ALA A 34 6.61 4.69 7.22
CA ALA A 34 5.52 3.73 7.36
C ALA A 34 5.94 2.31 6.89
N ILE A 35 6.61 2.21 5.73
CA ILE A 35 7.14 0.93 5.21
C ILE A 35 8.21 0.34 6.14
N ILE A 36 9.06 1.17 6.74
CA ILE A 36 10.08 0.71 7.71
C ILE A 36 9.42 0.19 8.99
N GLY A 37 8.26 0.74 9.37
CA GLY A 37 7.39 0.24 10.43
C GLY A 37 8.02 0.32 11.82
N SER A 38 7.89 -0.76 12.60
CA SER A 38 8.30 -0.82 14.02
C SER A 38 9.75 -0.39 14.28
N ARG A 39 10.65 -0.57 13.31
CA ARG A 39 12.07 -0.19 13.43
C ARG A 39 12.30 1.33 13.48
N ALA A 40 11.33 2.12 13.01
CA ALA A 40 11.38 3.58 13.05
C ALA A 40 10.70 4.16 14.30
N VAL A 41 9.84 3.40 14.99
CA VAL A 41 8.96 3.92 16.05
C VAL A 41 9.74 4.63 17.16
N ASP A 42 10.78 4.02 17.71
CA ASP A 42 11.57 4.64 18.80
C ASP A 42 12.11 6.02 18.40
N ARG A 43 12.57 6.14 17.16
CA ARG A 43 13.12 7.40 16.64
C ARG A 43 12.03 8.41 16.30
N LEU A 44 10.87 7.96 15.82
CA LEU A 44 9.70 8.81 15.56
C LEU A 44 9.14 9.38 16.87
N LEU A 45 9.00 8.54 17.91
CA LEU A 45 8.58 8.98 19.24
C LEU A 45 9.58 9.99 19.86
N ALA A 46 10.87 9.74 19.70
CA ALA A 46 11.91 10.69 20.13
C ALA A 46 11.85 12.01 19.35
N ALA A 47 11.70 11.95 18.03
CA ALA A 47 11.58 13.12 17.17
C ALA A 47 10.33 13.95 17.50
N TYR A 48 9.19 13.30 17.75
CA TYR A 48 7.94 13.97 18.14
C TYR A 48 8.13 14.83 19.39
N ARG A 49 8.80 14.28 20.41
CA ARG A 49 9.10 14.99 21.66
C ARG A 49 10.14 16.10 21.49
N GLY A 50 11.05 15.95 20.52
CA GLY A 50 12.14 16.88 20.27
C GLY A 50 11.78 18.10 19.42
N THR A 51 10.59 18.14 18.81
CA THR A 51 10.14 19.28 18.00
C THR A 51 8.88 19.91 18.59
N THR A 52 8.73 21.22 18.40
CA THR A 52 7.49 21.98 18.67
C THR A 52 6.75 22.36 17.39
N ASP A 53 7.35 22.11 16.21
CA ASP A 53 6.73 22.42 14.93
C ASP A 53 5.51 21.52 14.67
N ARG A 54 4.36 22.15 14.44
CA ARG A 54 3.09 21.44 14.27
C ARG A 54 3.06 20.63 12.98
N GLY A 55 3.66 21.13 11.89
CA GLY A 55 3.70 20.42 10.61
C GLY A 55 4.49 19.10 10.71
N THR A 56 5.67 19.17 11.31
CA THR A 56 6.53 18.01 11.58
C THR A 56 5.82 17.01 12.51
N ARG A 57 5.19 17.47 13.60
CA ARG A 57 4.42 16.59 14.50
C ARG A 57 3.29 15.86 13.77
N THR A 58 2.55 16.57 12.92
CA THR A 58 1.51 15.96 12.07
C THR A 58 2.09 14.90 11.13
N ALA A 59 3.21 15.19 10.45
CA ALA A 59 3.87 14.23 9.56
C ALA A 59 4.38 12.99 10.31
N ILE A 60 4.90 13.16 11.53
CA ILE A 60 5.32 12.04 12.39
C ILE A 60 4.11 11.17 12.78
N LEU A 61 2.97 11.77 13.14
CA LEU A 61 1.75 11.01 13.47
C LEU A 61 1.28 10.17 12.28
N ARG A 62 1.26 10.75 11.06
CA ARG A 62 0.94 10.01 9.83
C ARG A 62 1.90 8.86 9.57
N ALA A 63 3.19 9.03 9.85
CA ALA A 63 4.19 7.97 9.70
C ALA A 63 4.05 6.86 10.76
N LEU A 64 3.52 7.18 11.95
CA LEU A 64 3.28 6.23 13.04
C LEU A 64 2.00 5.43 12.87
N GLU A 65 0.96 5.98 12.25
CA GLU A 65 -0.35 5.33 12.09
C GLU A 65 -0.26 3.86 11.64
N PRO A 66 0.48 3.50 10.58
CA PRO A 66 0.52 2.12 10.08
C PRO A 66 1.24 1.14 11.01
N SER A 67 2.01 1.63 11.98
CA SER A 67 2.74 0.76 12.92
C SER A 67 1.87 0.17 14.02
N ALA A 68 0.73 0.82 14.32
CA ALA A 68 -0.17 0.47 15.42
C ALA A 68 0.57 0.19 16.76
N ASP A 69 1.66 0.91 17.03
CA ASP A 69 2.47 0.70 18.23
C ASP A 69 1.82 1.36 19.45
N ASP A 70 1.51 0.57 20.48
CA ASP A 70 0.84 1.00 21.70
C ASP A 70 1.47 2.22 22.38
N ARG A 71 2.79 2.41 22.21
CA ARG A 71 3.53 3.53 22.80
C ARG A 71 3.18 4.88 22.17
N ALA A 72 2.49 4.88 21.02
CA ALA A 72 1.99 6.10 20.38
C ALA A 72 0.72 6.66 21.06
N LEU A 73 0.03 5.89 21.91
CA LEU A 73 -1.24 6.29 22.53
C LEU A 73 -1.15 7.65 23.23
N ALA A 74 -0.11 7.85 24.04
CA ALA A 74 0.03 9.08 24.83
C ALA A 74 0.15 10.33 23.95
N ILE A 75 0.99 10.27 22.92
CA ILE A 75 1.21 11.41 22.02
C ILE A 75 0.02 11.63 21.08
N ALA A 76 -0.68 10.56 20.69
CA ALA A 76 -1.90 10.68 19.89
C ALA A 76 -3.01 11.37 20.68
N ARG A 77 -3.20 11.02 21.96
CA ARG A 77 -4.18 11.72 22.83
C ARG A 77 -3.80 13.18 23.08
N GLU A 78 -2.52 13.51 23.19
CA GLU A 78 -2.06 14.89 23.29
C GLU A 78 -2.39 15.67 22.01
N ALA A 79 -2.02 15.12 20.85
CA ALA A 79 -2.28 15.69 19.53
C ALA A 79 -3.78 15.87 19.24
N LEU A 80 -4.61 14.90 19.67
CA LEU A 80 -6.06 14.97 19.53
C LEU A 80 -6.64 16.19 20.25
N ARG A 81 -6.20 16.46 21.49
CA ARG A 81 -6.61 17.64 22.26
C ARG A 81 -6.09 18.94 21.66
N ALA A 82 -4.96 18.90 20.96
CA ALA A 82 -4.37 20.06 20.32
C ALA A 82 -5.13 20.51 19.06
N GLY A 83 -6.01 19.67 18.50
CA GLY A 83 -6.87 19.98 17.36
C GLY A 83 -6.14 20.26 16.05
N GLY A 84 -6.89 20.72 15.06
CA GLY A 84 -6.44 21.00 13.69
C GLY A 84 -5.95 19.76 12.96
N ASP A 85 -5.04 19.96 12.00
CA ASP A 85 -4.45 18.86 11.23
C ASP A 85 -3.74 17.80 12.08
N MET A 86 -3.21 18.23 13.23
CA MET A 86 -2.55 17.33 14.19
C MET A 86 -3.56 16.40 14.85
N GLY A 87 -4.73 16.93 15.24
CA GLY A 87 -5.84 16.15 15.77
C GLY A 87 -6.38 15.17 14.74
N VAL A 88 -6.54 15.59 13.49
CA VAL A 88 -6.97 14.72 12.39
C VAL A 88 -5.99 13.56 12.18
N ALA A 89 -4.68 13.83 12.14
CA ALA A 89 -3.66 12.78 12.05
C ALA A 89 -3.67 11.86 13.28
N ALA A 90 -3.90 12.41 14.47
CA ALA A 90 -4.02 11.62 15.70
C ALA A 90 -5.22 10.68 15.69
N SER A 91 -6.36 11.08 15.10
CA SER A 91 -7.51 10.18 14.92
C SER A 91 -7.14 8.93 14.11
N GLY A 92 -6.30 9.07 13.09
CA GLY A 92 -5.76 7.94 12.32
C GLY A 92 -4.89 7.00 13.16
N VAL A 93 -4.03 7.55 14.02
CA VAL A 93 -3.22 6.75 14.96
C VAL A 93 -4.10 6.03 15.99
N LEU A 94 -5.06 6.72 16.60
CA LEU A 94 -5.95 6.12 17.60
C LEU A 94 -6.81 5.01 16.98
N ARG A 95 -7.25 5.19 15.73
CA ARG A 95 -7.93 4.17 14.96
C ARG A 95 -7.11 2.87 14.86
N SER A 96 -5.84 2.96 14.50
CA SER A 96 -5.00 1.75 14.37
C SER A 96 -4.75 1.07 15.72
N LEU A 97 -4.83 1.82 16.83
CA LEU A 97 -4.75 1.28 18.18
C LEU A 97 -6.04 0.60 18.68
N LEU A 98 -7.17 0.72 17.97
CA LEU A 98 -8.41 -0.01 18.30
C LEU A 98 -8.24 -1.52 18.13
N ASP A 99 -7.33 -1.95 17.25
CA ASP A 99 -6.97 -3.36 17.04
C ASP A 99 -5.84 -3.84 17.98
N SER A 100 -5.44 -3.03 18.96
CA SER A 100 -4.38 -3.40 19.90
C SER A 100 -4.74 -4.64 20.71
N ARG A 101 -3.76 -5.54 20.87
CA ARG A 101 -3.89 -6.70 21.76
C ARG A 101 -3.93 -6.31 23.24
N GLN A 102 -3.49 -5.08 23.57
CA GLN A 102 -3.58 -4.55 24.92
C GLN A 102 -4.95 -3.92 25.11
N ALA A 103 -5.85 -4.64 25.80
CA ALA A 103 -7.19 -4.15 26.09
C ALA A 103 -7.24 -2.72 26.67
N PRO A 104 -6.33 -2.30 27.57
CA PRO A 104 -6.31 -0.92 28.06
C PRO A 104 -6.00 0.12 26.97
N THR A 105 -5.15 -0.21 26.00
CA THR A 105 -4.80 0.68 24.88
C THR A 105 -5.97 0.85 23.93
N ALA A 106 -6.60 -0.25 23.53
CA ALA A 106 -7.76 -0.23 22.65
C ALA A 106 -8.93 0.54 23.30
N ALA A 107 -9.21 0.28 24.59
CA ALA A 107 -10.24 1.01 25.34
C ALA A 107 -9.94 2.51 25.43
N ALA A 108 -8.70 2.89 25.77
CA ALA A 108 -8.32 4.29 25.89
C ALA A 108 -8.36 5.04 24.53
N ALA A 109 -8.08 4.34 23.43
CA ALA A 109 -8.21 4.89 22.08
C ALA A 109 -9.67 5.10 21.69
N LEU A 110 -10.53 4.10 21.98
CA LEU A 110 -11.97 4.18 21.77
C LEU A 110 -12.59 5.35 22.55
N ASP A 111 -12.30 5.45 23.85
CA ASP A 111 -12.79 6.52 24.72
C ASP A 111 -12.39 7.91 24.20
N ALA A 112 -11.14 8.05 23.73
CA ALA A 112 -10.65 9.32 23.19
C ALA A 112 -11.40 9.74 21.92
N LEU A 113 -11.66 8.80 21.01
CA LEU A 113 -12.41 9.06 19.78
C LEU A 113 -13.89 9.36 20.06
N ILE A 114 -14.53 8.60 20.95
CA ILE A 114 -15.92 8.86 21.36
C ILE A 114 -16.04 10.25 21.98
N THR A 115 -15.13 10.61 22.90
CA THR A 115 -15.12 11.92 23.55
C THR A 115 -15.14 13.05 22.51
N VAL A 116 -14.25 12.99 21.52
CA VAL A 116 -14.19 13.97 20.43
C VAL A 116 -15.49 14.03 19.65
N VAL A 117 -16.04 12.89 19.26
CA VAL A 117 -17.23 12.86 18.40
C VAL A 117 -18.47 13.40 19.12
N THR A 118 -18.58 13.12 20.42
CA THR A 118 -19.71 13.57 21.26
C THR A 118 -19.59 15.00 21.76
N ASP A 119 -18.40 15.60 21.72
CA ASP A 119 -18.18 16.97 22.16
C ASP A 119 -18.59 17.97 21.06
N GLY A 120 -19.74 18.62 21.26
CA GLY A 120 -20.26 19.63 20.35
C GLY A 120 -19.39 20.88 20.21
N ALA A 121 -18.46 21.13 21.13
CA ALA A 121 -17.50 22.24 21.05
C ALA A 121 -16.27 21.89 20.19
N THR A 122 -16.03 20.61 19.90
CA THR A 122 -14.90 20.22 19.06
C THR A 122 -15.15 20.61 17.61
N GLU A 123 -14.09 21.07 16.93
CA GLU A 123 -14.16 21.48 15.53
C GLU A 123 -14.71 20.37 14.63
N HIS A 124 -15.52 20.77 13.65
CA HIS A 124 -16.26 19.86 12.78
C HIS A 124 -15.39 18.83 12.06
N ARG A 125 -14.25 19.27 11.51
CA ARG A 125 -13.33 18.41 10.75
C ARG A 125 -12.73 17.30 11.62
N LEU A 126 -12.39 17.62 12.86
CA LEU A 126 -11.84 16.64 13.81
C LEU A 126 -12.91 15.64 14.27
N ARG A 127 -14.13 16.13 14.55
CA ARG A 127 -15.28 15.27 14.85
C ARG A 127 -15.55 14.27 13.72
N PHE A 128 -15.54 14.75 12.48
CA PHE A 128 -15.71 13.89 11.30
C PHE A 128 -14.62 12.82 11.21
N ALA A 129 -13.34 13.21 11.32
CA ALA A 129 -12.21 12.28 11.27
C ALA A 129 -12.27 11.21 12.38
N ALA A 130 -12.68 11.60 13.59
CA ALA A 130 -12.88 10.66 14.69
C ALA A 130 -14.09 9.73 14.46
N GLY A 131 -15.17 10.22 13.86
CA GLY A 131 -16.33 9.40 13.47
C GLY A 131 -15.97 8.35 12.42
N GLU A 132 -15.20 8.75 11.39
CA GLU A 132 -14.66 7.82 10.38
C GLU A 132 -13.75 6.76 11.00
N ALA A 133 -12.88 7.14 11.93
CA ALA A 133 -12.05 6.20 12.67
C ALA A 133 -12.87 5.13 13.39
N LEU A 134 -13.98 5.52 14.02
CA LEU A 134 -14.86 4.60 14.73
C LEU A 134 -15.64 3.66 13.78
N ARG A 135 -16.07 4.14 12.60
CA ARG A 135 -16.78 3.33 11.60
C ARG A 135 -15.92 2.23 11.00
N ALA A 136 -14.61 2.44 10.97
CA ALA A 136 -13.65 1.46 10.43
C ALA A 136 -13.50 0.20 11.30
N VAL A 137 -14.06 0.15 12.52
CA VAL A 137 -14.00 -1.03 13.42
C VAL A 137 -15.13 -2.02 13.12
N PRO A 138 -14.87 -3.21 12.55
CA PRO A 138 -15.92 -4.13 12.13
C PRO A 138 -16.81 -4.64 13.27
N ALA A 139 -16.24 -4.83 14.47
CA ALA A 139 -16.94 -5.40 15.61
C ALA A 139 -18.01 -4.47 16.23
N ILE A 140 -17.95 -3.16 15.96
CA ILE A 140 -18.80 -2.14 16.61
C ILE A 140 -19.48 -1.22 15.59
N SER A 141 -19.19 -1.38 14.29
CA SER A 141 -19.55 -0.46 13.22
C SER A 141 -21.05 -0.19 13.09
N ALA A 142 -21.92 -1.20 13.21
CA ALA A 142 -23.36 -1.01 13.00
C ALA A 142 -24.03 -0.17 14.09
N GLN A 143 -23.74 -0.46 15.36
CA GLN A 143 -24.32 0.26 16.50
C GLN A 143 -23.71 1.65 16.64
N VAL A 144 -22.40 1.78 16.43
CA VAL A 144 -21.72 3.07 16.43
C VAL A 144 -22.19 3.91 15.25
N ALA A 145 -22.33 3.37 14.04
CA ALA A 145 -22.86 4.11 12.91
C ALA A 145 -24.32 4.56 13.11
N ALA A 146 -25.14 3.79 13.84
CA ALA A 146 -26.46 4.23 14.25
C ALA A 146 -26.38 5.39 15.26
N ALA A 147 -25.61 5.25 16.34
CA ALA A 147 -25.45 6.29 17.36
C ALA A 147 -24.82 7.58 16.80
N LEU A 148 -23.87 7.48 15.88
CA LEU A 148 -23.22 8.61 15.23
C LEU A 148 -24.17 9.41 14.33
N ARG A 149 -25.21 8.79 13.76
CA ARG A 149 -26.21 9.48 12.93
C ARG A 149 -27.14 10.38 13.74
N GLU A 150 -27.37 10.03 15.01
CA GLU A 150 -28.19 10.81 15.94
C GLU A 150 -27.46 12.04 16.50
N LEU A 151 -26.14 12.20 16.24
CA LEU A 151 -25.36 13.32 16.75
C LEU A 151 -25.52 14.59 15.89
N PRO A 152 -25.78 15.77 16.50
CA PRO A 152 -25.93 17.04 15.79
C PRO A 152 -24.69 17.37 14.94
N GLY A 153 -24.89 17.69 13.66
CA GLY A 153 -23.83 18.03 12.71
C GLY A 153 -23.11 16.82 12.08
N MET A 154 -23.34 15.59 12.54
CA MET A 154 -22.82 14.38 11.88
C MET A 154 -23.75 13.84 10.79
N ALA A 155 -25.05 14.21 10.85
CA ALA A 155 -26.05 13.87 9.85
C ALA A 155 -25.88 14.67 8.53
N ASP A 156 -25.40 15.91 8.60
CA ASP A 156 -25.28 16.83 7.46
C ASP A 156 -24.10 16.51 6.52
N GLN A 157 -23.29 15.50 6.85
CA GLN A 157 -22.19 14.99 6.02
C GLN A 157 -22.23 13.48 5.84
N ALA A 158 -23.42 12.86 5.92
CA ALA A 158 -23.68 11.77 5.00
C ALA A 158 -23.43 12.33 3.59
N PRO A 159 -22.54 11.74 2.78
CA PRO A 159 -22.35 12.22 1.41
C PRO A 159 -23.73 12.37 0.77
N GLU A 160 -24.03 13.52 0.17
CA GLU A 160 -25.36 13.82 -0.43
C GLU A 160 -25.91 12.57 -1.09
N GLY A 161 -27.19 12.25 -0.87
CA GLY A 161 -27.75 10.88 -0.89
C GLY A 161 -27.28 9.90 -1.96
N ASP A 162 -26.84 10.35 -3.13
CA ASP A 162 -26.22 9.54 -4.17
C ASP A 162 -24.80 9.04 -3.81
N SER A 163 -23.96 9.86 -3.20
CA SER A 163 -22.61 9.45 -2.78
C SER A 163 -22.62 8.56 -1.53
N ALA A 164 -23.60 8.73 -0.63
CA ALA A 164 -23.83 7.77 0.47
C ALA A 164 -24.41 6.44 -0.03
N ARG A 165 -25.32 6.46 -1.01
CA ARG A 165 -25.80 5.25 -1.69
C ARG A 165 -24.67 4.53 -2.41
N ALA A 166 -23.88 5.23 -3.21
CA ALA A 166 -22.72 4.66 -3.90
C ALA A 166 -21.71 4.04 -2.92
N GLY A 167 -21.44 4.71 -1.79
CA GLY A 167 -20.59 4.17 -0.73
C GLY A 167 -21.17 2.92 -0.06
N ALA A 168 -22.47 2.91 0.22
CA ALA A 168 -23.16 1.75 0.79
C ALA A 168 -23.20 0.55 -0.20
N GLU A 169 -23.44 0.84 -1.48
CA GLU A 169 -23.42 -0.15 -2.57
C GLU A 169 -22.02 -0.74 -2.75
N ALA A 170 -20.98 0.11 -2.81
CA ALA A 170 -19.60 -0.34 -2.86
C ALA A 170 -19.23 -1.19 -1.63
N GLY A 171 -19.72 -0.81 -0.44
CA GLY A 171 -19.56 -1.58 0.79
C GLY A 171 -20.23 -2.94 0.74
N ALA A 172 -21.46 -3.03 0.22
CA ALA A 172 -22.17 -4.28 0.03
C ALA A 172 -21.46 -5.20 -0.98
N VAL A 173 -21.06 -4.65 -2.14
CA VAL A 173 -20.26 -5.36 -3.15
C VAL A 173 -18.96 -5.89 -2.57
N TRP A 174 -18.29 -5.12 -1.70
CA TRP A 174 -17.06 -5.53 -1.04
C TRP A 174 -17.27 -6.74 -0.11
N GLN A 175 -18.31 -6.69 0.74
CA GLN A 175 -18.61 -7.77 1.68
C GLN A 175 -19.03 -9.04 0.94
N ASP A 176 -19.92 -8.92 -0.05
CA ASP A 176 -20.33 -10.04 -0.90
C ASP A 176 -19.13 -10.70 -1.56
N ALA A 177 -18.20 -9.90 -2.10
CA ALA A 177 -17.01 -10.41 -2.74
C ALA A 177 -16.08 -11.13 -1.76
N LEU A 178 -15.89 -10.62 -0.53
CA LEU A 178 -15.12 -11.30 0.52
C LEU A 178 -15.73 -12.65 0.93
N GLU A 179 -17.05 -12.80 0.81
CA GLU A 179 -17.77 -14.06 1.01
C GLU A 179 -17.80 -14.96 -0.24
N GLY A 180 -17.08 -14.58 -1.30
CA GLY A 180 -16.95 -15.34 -2.54
C GLY A 180 -18.03 -15.08 -3.58
N ARG A 181 -18.94 -14.11 -3.36
CA ARG A 181 -19.96 -13.70 -4.32
C ARG A 181 -19.45 -12.52 -5.15
N LEU A 182 -18.93 -12.81 -6.33
CA LEU A 182 -18.46 -11.77 -7.24
C LEU A 182 -19.62 -11.09 -7.98
N PRO A 183 -19.57 -9.77 -8.22
CA PRO A 183 -20.56 -9.10 -9.05
C PRO A 183 -20.41 -9.48 -10.52
N ASP A 184 -21.46 -9.28 -11.32
CA ASP A 184 -21.42 -9.55 -12.77
C ASP A 184 -20.46 -8.63 -13.52
N LEU A 185 -20.27 -7.41 -13.02
CA LEU A 185 -19.43 -6.38 -13.60
C LEU A 185 -18.19 -6.14 -12.73
N PRO A 186 -16.97 -6.32 -13.27
CA PRO A 186 -15.73 -6.11 -12.51
C PRO A 186 -15.50 -4.65 -12.11
N GLY A 187 -16.17 -3.70 -12.77
CA GLY A 187 -16.08 -2.26 -12.46
C GLY A 187 -16.51 -1.94 -11.02
N SER A 188 -17.65 -2.48 -10.59
CA SER A 188 -18.20 -2.25 -9.24
C SER A 188 -17.26 -2.76 -8.14
N LEU A 189 -16.64 -3.93 -8.35
CA LEU A 189 -15.65 -4.46 -7.40
C LEU A 189 -14.33 -3.67 -7.44
N ARG A 190 -13.97 -3.08 -8.59
CA ARG A 190 -12.80 -2.19 -8.69
C ARG A 190 -12.99 -0.90 -7.91
N GLU A 191 -14.18 -0.30 -7.97
CA GLU A 191 -14.54 0.88 -7.19
C GLU A 191 -14.50 0.56 -5.69
N ALA A 192 -15.12 -0.55 -5.28
CA ALA A 192 -15.05 -1.03 -3.91
C ALA A 192 -13.61 -1.28 -3.44
N LEU A 193 -12.78 -1.89 -4.28
CA LEU A 193 -11.37 -2.14 -3.98
C LEU A 193 -10.60 -0.86 -3.66
N ASN A 194 -10.80 0.21 -4.43
CA ASN A 194 -10.13 1.48 -4.20
C ASN A 194 -10.45 2.10 -2.83
N THR A 195 -11.67 1.87 -2.35
CA THR A 195 -12.14 2.37 -1.05
C THR A 195 -11.66 1.51 0.13
N TYR A 196 -11.73 0.18 0.00
CA TYR A 196 -11.59 -0.72 1.16
C TYR A 196 -10.27 -1.48 1.26
N SER A 197 -9.48 -1.55 0.18
CA SER A 197 -8.29 -2.43 0.10
C SER A 197 -7.19 -2.15 1.13
N SER A 198 -7.03 -0.89 1.54
CA SER A 198 -6.00 -0.47 2.49
C SER A 198 -6.19 -1.09 3.89
N HIS A 199 -7.43 -1.45 4.23
CA HIS A 199 -7.81 -1.95 5.56
C HIS A 199 -8.32 -3.39 5.56
N ALA A 200 -8.58 -3.99 4.39
CA ALA A 200 -9.11 -5.34 4.31
C ALA A 200 -8.16 -6.38 4.95
N PRO A 201 -8.63 -7.53 5.44
CA PRO A 201 -7.75 -8.62 5.84
C PRO A 201 -6.93 -9.14 4.65
N LEU A 202 -5.63 -9.43 4.85
CA LEU A 202 -4.77 -9.94 3.77
C LEU A 202 -5.28 -11.28 3.19
N GLY A 203 -5.79 -12.16 4.06
CA GLY A 203 -6.42 -13.41 3.64
C GLY A 203 -7.70 -13.19 2.82
N GLY A 204 -8.46 -12.13 3.12
CA GLY A 204 -9.63 -11.74 2.31
C GLY A 204 -9.23 -11.26 0.92
N LEU A 205 -8.19 -10.43 0.82
CA LEU A 205 -7.64 -10.01 -0.47
C LEU A 205 -7.06 -11.18 -1.28
N GLN A 206 -6.41 -12.14 -0.63
CA GLN A 206 -5.95 -13.36 -1.29
C GLN A 206 -7.13 -14.20 -1.80
N GLY A 207 -8.16 -14.42 -0.99
CA GLY A 207 -9.38 -15.13 -1.39
C GLY A 207 -10.05 -14.46 -2.58
N LEU A 208 -10.06 -13.12 -2.64
CA LEU A 208 -10.54 -12.37 -3.80
C LEU A 208 -9.69 -12.60 -5.06
N VAL A 209 -8.36 -12.65 -4.94
CA VAL A 209 -7.48 -12.99 -6.09
C VAL A 209 -7.85 -14.38 -6.63
N GLU A 210 -8.04 -15.35 -5.75
CA GLU A 210 -8.38 -16.74 -6.12
C GLU A 210 -9.78 -16.81 -6.76
N ALA A 211 -10.78 -16.15 -6.16
CA ALA A 211 -12.14 -16.09 -6.69
C ALA A 211 -12.19 -15.41 -8.06
N VAL A 212 -11.54 -14.26 -8.21
CA VAL A 212 -11.47 -13.52 -9.48
C VAL A 212 -10.73 -14.34 -10.54
N ARG A 213 -9.64 -15.02 -10.18
CA ARG A 213 -8.94 -15.92 -11.10
C ARG A 213 -9.84 -17.06 -11.59
N ALA A 214 -10.58 -17.70 -10.69
CA ALA A 214 -11.51 -18.77 -11.06
C ALA A 214 -12.59 -18.23 -12.00
N HIS A 215 -13.17 -17.07 -11.69
CA HIS A 215 -14.20 -16.45 -12.52
C HIS A 215 -13.67 -16.03 -13.90
N GLU A 216 -12.45 -15.46 -13.98
CA GLU A 216 -11.77 -15.09 -15.24
C GLU A 216 -11.70 -16.26 -16.24
N GLN A 217 -11.56 -17.50 -15.75
CA GLN A 217 -11.49 -18.70 -16.59
C GLN A 217 -12.86 -19.12 -17.14
N THR A 218 -13.96 -18.74 -16.47
CA THR A 218 -15.32 -19.10 -16.85
C THR A 218 -15.95 -18.12 -17.84
N VAL A 219 -15.47 -16.87 -17.88
CA VAL A 219 -16.01 -15.83 -18.75
C VAL A 219 -15.46 -15.88 -20.18
N GLY A 220 -16.25 -15.37 -21.11
CA GLY A 220 -15.86 -15.19 -22.52
C GLY A 220 -14.68 -14.24 -22.69
N ALA A 221 -14.00 -14.34 -23.85
CA ALA A 221 -12.76 -13.60 -24.13
C ALA A 221 -12.91 -12.08 -23.94
N ASP A 222 -14.05 -11.51 -24.35
CA ASP A 222 -14.30 -10.06 -24.29
C ASP A 222 -14.30 -9.50 -22.86
N ARG A 223 -14.81 -10.26 -21.89
CA ARG A 223 -14.85 -9.85 -20.47
C ARG A 223 -13.61 -10.27 -19.68
N ARG A 224 -12.82 -11.20 -20.22
CA ARG A 224 -11.64 -11.75 -19.54
C ARG A 224 -10.58 -10.69 -19.25
N SER A 225 -10.40 -9.72 -20.16
CA SER A 225 -9.45 -8.61 -20.01
C SER A 225 -9.79 -7.70 -18.81
N ASP A 226 -11.07 -7.42 -18.58
CA ASP A 226 -11.53 -6.58 -17.48
C ASP A 226 -11.34 -7.26 -16.12
N TRP A 227 -11.64 -8.56 -16.06
CA TRP A 227 -11.42 -9.39 -14.88
C TRP A 227 -9.92 -9.57 -14.58
N ARG A 228 -9.10 -9.76 -15.62
CA ARG A 228 -7.64 -9.77 -15.46
C ARG A 228 -7.12 -8.45 -14.93
N THR A 229 -7.66 -7.33 -15.40
CA THR A 229 -7.30 -6.00 -14.91
C THR A 229 -7.64 -5.83 -13.42
N LEU A 230 -8.81 -6.31 -13.00
CA LEU A 230 -9.19 -6.35 -11.59
C LEU A 230 -8.26 -7.25 -10.76
N ARG A 231 -7.91 -8.44 -11.25
CA ARG A 231 -6.94 -9.34 -10.60
C ARG A 231 -5.59 -8.66 -10.39
N GLY A 232 -5.11 -7.91 -11.39
CA GLY A 232 -3.90 -7.11 -11.29
C GLY A 232 -3.99 -6.05 -10.20
N ALA A 233 -5.13 -5.35 -10.09
CA ALA A 233 -5.35 -4.34 -9.04
C ALA A 233 -5.36 -4.96 -7.64
N LEU A 234 -5.94 -6.15 -7.46
CA LEU A 234 -5.90 -6.89 -6.20
C LEU A 234 -4.47 -7.26 -5.79
N HIS A 235 -3.66 -7.72 -6.75
CA HIS A 235 -2.23 -7.96 -6.51
C HIS A 235 -1.48 -6.69 -6.12
N GLN A 236 -1.77 -5.56 -6.77
CA GLN A 236 -1.17 -4.29 -6.41
C GLN A 236 -1.58 -3.85 -5.00
N ALA A 237 -2.83 -4.05 -4.60
CA ALA A 237 -3.29 -3.77 -3.24
C ALA A 237 -2.56 -4.61 -2.19
N LEU A 238 -2.39 -5.91 -2.43
CA LEU A 238 -1.56 -6.79 -1.59
C LEU A 238 -0.11 -6.30 -1.52
N ALA A 239 0.44 -5.90 -2.66
CA ALA A 239 1.83 -5.47 -2.79
C ALA A 239 2.12 -4.13 -2.09
N LEU A 240 1.20 -3.18 -2.15
CA LEU A 240 1.27 -1.90 -1.42
C LEU A 240 1.33 -2.13 0.10
N ARG A 241 0.81 -3.26 0.57
CA ARG A 241 0.84 -3.69 1.97
C ARG A 241 2.01 -4.63 2.28
N GLY A 242 2.96 -4.78 1.37
CA GLY A 242 4.16 -5.61 1.53
C GLY A 242 3.88 -7.11 1.57
N SER A 243 2.69 -7.55 1.17
CA SER A 243 2.25 -8.94 1.27
C SER A 243 2.70 -9.76 0.06
N ARG A 244 3.28 -10.94 0.31
CA ARG A 244 3.67 -11.93 -0.72
C ARG A 244 2.69 -13.10 -0.84
N VAL A 245 1.54 -13.05 -0.17
CA VAL A 245 0.62 -14.21 -0.04
C VAL A 245 0.14 -14.75 -1.39
N ALA A 246 0.00 -13.88 -2.39
CA ALA A 246 -0.47 -14.24 -3.73
C ALA A 246 0.66 -14.24 -4.78
N LEU A 247 1.92 -14.33 -4.34
CA LEU A 247 3.07 -14.27 -5.26
C LEU A 247 3.11 -15.45 -6.23
N TYR A 248 2.61 -16.62 -5.80
CA TYR A 248 2.47 -17.79 -6.66
C TYR A 248 1.58 -17.48 -7.89
N ASP A 249 0.45 -16.81 -7.68
CA ASP A 249 -0.45 -16.43 -8.77
C ASP A 249 0.18 -15.39 -9.71
N LEU A 250 0.88 -14.38 -9.17
CA LEU A 250 1.63 -13.41 -9.98
C LEU A 250 2.64 -14.10 -10.89
N ARG A 251 3.38 -15.07 -10.34
CA ARG A 251 4.39 -15.83 -11.06
C ARG A 251 3.77 -16.64 -12.19
N GLU A 252 2.74 -17.42 -11.87
CA GLU A 252 2.05 -18.27 -12.84
C GLU A 252 1.38 -17.43 -13.96
N SER A 253 0.80 -16.28 -13.59
CA SER A 253 0.21 -15.34 -14.56
C SER A 253 1.24 -14.88 -15.59
N LEU A 254 2.48 -14.63 -15.15
CA LEU A 254 3.56 -14.19 -16.01
C LEU A 254 4.10 -15.31 -16.90
N GLU A 255 4.19 -16.53 -16.37
CA GLU A 255 4.59 -17.72 -17.13
C GLU A 255 3.59 -18.06 -18.24
N GLN A 256 2.30 -17.83 -18.00
CA GLN A 256 1.21 -18.13 -18.94
C GLN A 256 0.87 -16.95 -19.87
N ALA A 257 1.53 -15.80 -19.71
CA ALA A 257 1.21 -14.59 -20.47
C ALA A 257 1.59 -14.73 -21.95
N ALA A 258 0.58 -14.91 -22.81
CA ALA A 258 0.74 -14.82 -24.27
C ALA A 258 0.74 -13.36 -24.78
N GLU A 259 0.19 -12.44 -23.98
CA GLU A 259 0.08 -11.01 -24.25
C GLU A 259 0.55 -10.21 -23.02
N PRO A 260 0.92 -8.93 -23.18
CA PRO A 260 1.24 -8.06 -22.05
C PRO A 260 0.16 -8.10 -20.96
N LEU A 261 0.56 -8.41 -19.72
CA LEU A 261 -0.36 -8.38 -18.59
C LEU A 261 -0.72 -6.92 -18.25
N PRO A 262 -1.84 -6.68 -17.54
CA PRO A 262 -2.15 -5.35 -17.04
C PRO A 262 -1.00 -4.77 -16.18
N PRO A 263 -0.71 -3.45 -16.26
CA PRO A 263 0.43 -2.83 -15.56
C PRO A 263 0.48 -3.09 -14.05
N ALA A 264 -0.68 -3.27 -13.41
CA ALA A 264 -0.79 -3.54 -11.97
C ALA A 264 -0.09 -4.85 -11.55
N PHE A 265 0.00 -5.86 -12.43
CA PHE A 265 0.79 -7.08 -12.17
C PHE A 265 2.28 -6.77 -12.03
N LEU A 266 2.83 -5.95 -12.94
CA LEU A 266 4.25 -5.57 -12.89
C LEU A 266 4.54 -4.63 -11.72
N ALA A 267 3.62 -3.73 -11.39
CA ALA A 267 3.72 -2.90 -10.19
C ALA A 267 3.80 -3.78 -8.92
N ALA A 268 2.97 -4.83 -8.84
CA ALA A 268 3.02 -5.78 -7.73
C ALA A 268 4.34 -6.57 -7.70
N LEU A 269 4.80 -7.12 -8.83
CA LEU A 269 6.09 -7.81 -8.92
C LEU A 269 7.27 -6.91 -8.54
N HIS A 270 7.25 -5.67 -9.02
CA HIS A 270 8.26 -4.67 -8.68
C HIS A 270 8.30 -4.43 -7.16
N ALA A 271 7.15 -4.34 -6.49
CA ALA A 271 7.05 -4.08 -5.06
C ALA A 271 7.39 -5.30 -4.16
N VAL A 272 6.83 -6.48 -4.46
CA VAL A 272 6.88 -7.64 -3.55
C VAL A 272 7.50 -8.91 -4.11
N GLY A 273 7.88 -8.96 -5.40
CA GLY A 273 8.51 -10.13 -6.01
C GLY A 273 9.77 -10.62 -5.28
N ASP A 274 10.08 -11.89 -5.42
CA ASP A 274 11.27 -12.52 -4.83
C ASP A 274 12.10 -13.26 -5.89
N GLU A 275 13.14 -13.99 -5.46
CA GLU A 275 14.02 -14.78 -6.34
C GLU A 275 13.23 -15.67 -7.32
N SER A 276 12.11 -16.24 -6.89
CA SER A 276 11.31 -17.16 -7.70
C SER A 276 10.65 -16.50 -8.92
N CYS A 277 10.55 -15.16 -8.94
CA CYS A 277 9.98 -14.41 -10.05
C CYS A 277 10.96 -14.14 -11.19
N LEU A 278 12.27 -14.28 -10.97
CA LEU A 278 13.28 -13.84 -11.96
C LEU A 278 13.27 -14.65 -13.25
N GLU A 279 13.11 -15.97 -13.17
CA GLU A 279 13.03 -16.82 -14.37
C GLU A 279 11.76 -16.54 -15.19
N PRO A 280 10.57 -16.41 -14.57
CA PRO A 280 9.35 -15.98 -15.27
C PRO A 280 9.45 -14.60 -15.91
N ILE A 281 10.04 -13.62 -15.21
CA ILE A 281 10.25 -12.29 -15.79
C ILE A 281 11.19 -12.35 -17.00
N ALA A 282 12.27 -13.14 -16.91
CA ALA A 282 13.19 -13.31 -18.02
C ALA A 282 12.54 -14.02 -19.22
N ALA A 283 11.75 -15.05 -18.97
CA ALA A 283 10.99 -15.76 -20.00
C ALA A 283 10.00 -14.82 -20.71
N ALA A 284 9.22 -14.04 -19.95
CA ALA A 284 8.29 -13.06 -20.51
C ALA A 284 9.01 -11.96 -21.30
N HIS A 285 10.18 -11.50 -20.84
CA HIS A 285 10.96 -10.49 -21.56
C HIS A 285 11.49 -11.01 -22.89
N HIS A 286 11.96 -12.27 -22.92
CA HIS A 286 12.48 -12.89 -24.13
C HIS A 286 11.44 -12.95 -25.25
N VAL A 287 10.20 -13.32 -24.93
CA VAL A 287 9.11 -13.45 -25.92
C VAL A 287 8.43 -12.13 -26.27
N ALA A 288 8.56 -11.11 -25.41
CA ALA A 288 7.90 -9.83 -25.59
C ALA A 288 8.39 -9.07 -26.84
N GLN A 289 7.44 -8.62 -27.67
CA GLN A 289 7.73 -7.73 -28.80
C GLN A 289 7.47 -6.25 -28.46
N ASP A 290 6.58 -5.99 -27.50
CA ASP A 290 6.26 -4.64 -27.05
C ASP A 290 7.42 -4.03 -26.24
N ALA A 291 7.97 -2.92 -26.72
CA ALA A 291 9.12 -2.24 -26.12
C ALA A 291 8.82 -1.66 -24.73
N ARG A 292 7.58 -1.19 -24.50
CA ARG A 292 7.15 -0.66 -23.20
C ARG A 292 7.03 -1.79 -22.19
N TRP A 293 6.45 -2.92 -22.59
CA TRP A 293 6.35 -4.11 -21.76
C TRP A 293 7.73 -4.67 -21.38
N LYS A 294 8.65 -4.77 -22.36
CA LYS A 294 10.05 -5.15 -22.10
C LYS A 294 10.72 -4.23 -21.09
N ALA A 295 10.55 -2.91 -21.22
CA ALA A 295 11.11 -1.96 -20.27
C ALA A 295 10.56 -2.17 -18.84
N GLN A 296 9.26 -2.39 -18.69
CA GLN A 296 8.63 -2.63 -17.38
C GLN A 296 9.08 -3.97 -16.76
N LEU A 297 9.21 -5.04 -17.57
CA LEU A 297 9.75 -6.32 -17.11
C LEU A 297 11.19 -6.20 -16.62
N ARG A 298 12.02 -5.44 -17.36
CA ARG A 298 13.39 -5.14 -16.95
C ARG A 298 13.43 -4.38 -15.62
N GLU A 299 12.60 -3.36 -15.44
CA GLU A 299 12.52 -2.62 -14.19
C GLU A 299 12.11 -3.52 -13.02
N ALA A 300 11.10 -4.38 -13.21
CA ALA A 300 10.69 -5.37 -12.21
C ALA A 300 11.83 -6.36 -11.88
N PHE A 301 12.51 -6.90 -12.89
CA PHE A 301 13.66 -7.80 -12.71
C PHE A 301 14.75 -7.16 -11.85
N GLN A 302 15.13 -5.93 -12.18
CA GLN A 302 16.18 -5.19 -11.46
C GLN A 302 15.77 -4.85 -10.03
N ALA A 303 14.50 -4.50 -9.82
CA ALA A 303 13.96 -4.22 -8.49
C ALA A 303 13.98 -5.46 -7.60
N VAL A 304 13.52 -6.61 -8.11
CA VAL A 304 13.58 -7.89 -7.41
C VAL A 304 15.02 -8.27 -7.10
N ALA A 305 15.91 -8.28 -8.12
CA ALA A 305 17.31 -8.66 -7.93
C ALA A 305 18.02 -7.77 -6.89
N ARG A 306 17.73 -6.47 -6.88
CA ARG A 306 18.27 -5.52 -5.90
C ARG A 306 17.72 -5.78 -4.49
N ARG A 307 16.40 -5.98 -4.36
CA ARG A 307 15.73 -6.25 -3.07
C ARG A 307 16.24 -7.54 -2.43
N GLU A 308 16.34 -8.60 -3.23
CA GLU A 308 16.82 -9.92 -2.80
C GLU A 308 18.36 -10.01 -2.74
N ARG A 309 19.06 -8.90 -3.01
CA ARG A 309 20.53 -8.77 -2.94
C ARG A 309 21.26 -9.81 -3.80
N LEU A 310 20.66 -10.15 -4.94
CA LEU A 310 21.20 -11.13 -5.86
C LEU A 310 22.37 -10.53 -6.63
N SER A 311 23.43 -11.33 -6.78
CA SER A 311 24.64 -10.94 -7.49
C SER A 311 24.86 -11.86 -8.69
N ARG A 312 25.85 -11.56 -9.54
CA ARG A 312 26.27 -12.45 -10.63
C ARG A 312 26.67 -13.86 -10.15
N ARG A 313 26.95 -14.03 -8.85
CA ARG A 313 27.28 -15.34 -8.27
C ARG A 313 26.06 -16.14 -7.84
N SER A 314 24.89 -15.52 -7.69
CA SER A 314 23.64 -16.15 -7.28
C SER A 314 23.20 -17.21 -8.29
N ALA A 315 22.72 -18.36 -7.80
CA ALA A 315 22.36 -19.50 -8.64
C ALA A 315 21.27 -19.14 -9.66
N VAL A 316 20.20 -18.48 -9.24
CA VAL A 316 19.13 -18.01 -10.12
C VAL A 316 19.64 -17.08 -11.23
N ILE A 317 20.54 -16.13 -10.90
CA ILE A 317 21.11 -15.20 -11.89
C ILE A 317 21.96 -15.96 -12.92
N LYS A 318 22.74 -16.96 -12.47
CA LYS A 318 23.50 -17.82 -13.39
C LYS A 318 22.59 -18.63 -14.29
N ARG A 319 21.50 -19.21 -13.77
CA ARG A 319 20.51 -19.97 -14.55
C ARG A 319 19.86 -19.08 -15.60
N VAL A 320 19.40 -17.89 -15.20
CA VAL A 320 18.81 -16.91 -16.12
C VAL A 320 19.81 -16.50 -17.20
N ALA A 321 21.04 -16.16 -16.83
CA ALA A 321 22.08 -15.77 -17.78
C ALA A 321 22.43 -16.89 -18.77
N ALA A 322 22.53 -18.13 -18.29
CA ALA A 322 22.84 -19.30 -19.13
C ALA A 322 21.72 -19.61 -20.12
N ARG A 323 20.46 -19.39 -19.72
CA ARG A 323 19.28 -19.71 -20.55
C ARG A 323 18.94 -18.63 -21.57
N TRP A 324 19.09 -17.35 -21.23
CA TRP A 324 18.61 -16.23 -22.07
C TRP A 324 19.69 -15.24 -22.54
N GLY A 325 20.97 -15.50 -22.28
CA GLY A 325 22.11 -14.86 -22.98
C GLY A 325 22.01 -13.33 -23.16
N GLU A 326 21.76 -12.88 -24.40
CA GLU A 326 21.65 -11.45 -24.75
C GLU A 326 20.49 -10.75 -24.05
N ASP A 327 19.31 -11.38 -23.92
CA ASP A 327 18.17 -10.80 -23.21
C ASP A 327 18.50 -10.58 -21.73
N PHE A 328 19.31 -11.46 -21.13
CA PHE A 328 19.79 -11.25 -19.76
C PHE A 328 20.68 -10.01 -19.65
N LYS A 329 21.48 -9.66 -20.66
CA LYS A 329 22.30 -8.43 -20.63
C LYS A 329 21.41 -7.19 -20.63
N GLU A 330 20.35 -7.21 -21.43
CA GLU A 330 19.35 -6.13 -21.46
C GLU A 330 18.60 -6.03 -20.12
N LEU A 331 18.13 -7.16 -19.57
CA LEU A 331 17.45 -7.24 -18.27
C LEU A 331 18.32 -6.73 -17.12
N SER A 332 19.59 -7.17 -17.07
CA SER A 332 20.52 -6.82 -15.99
C SER A 332 21.09 -5.40 -16.10
N GLY A 333 20.81 -4.68 -17.20
CA GLY A 333 21.37 -3.35 -17.47
C GLY A 333 22.88 -3.37 -17.71
N ALA A 334 23.46 -4.53 -18.03
CA ALA A 334 24.86 -4.65 -18.42
C ALA A 334 25.03 -4.04 -19.82
N ARG A 335 25.33 -2.74 -19.86
CA ARG A 335 25.57 -1.95 -21.09
C ARG A 335 26.29 -2.79 -22.16
N GLN A 336 25.67 -2.92 -23.33
CA GLN A 336 26.38 -3.26 -24.57
C GLN A 336 27.57 -2.31 -24.69
N GLY A 337 28.76 -2.87 -24.92
CA GLY A 337 29.99 -2.10 -25.05
C GLY A 337 29.79 -0.97 -26.05
N ARG A 338 30.03 0.25 -25.58
CA ARG A 338 30.07 1.47 -26.41
C ARG A 338 30.93 1.17 -27.63
N ALA A 339 30.31 1.08 -28.80
CA ALA A 339 31.03 0.92 -30.06
C ALA A 339 32.13 2.00 -30.11
N ARG A 340 33.38 1.54 -30.27
CA ARG A 340 34.54 2.41 -30.45
C ARG A 340 34.25 3.32 -31.63
N ARG A 341 34.01 4.61 -31.39
CA ARG A 341 34.17 5.62 -32.44
C ARG A 341 35.65 5.61 -32.81
N SER A 342 35.96 5.10 -34.01
CA SER A 342 37.26 5.28 -34.65
C SER A 342 37.59 6.78 -34.68
N PRO A 343 38.81 7.19 -34.33
CA PRO A 343 39.28 8.51 -34.69
C PRO A 343 39.47 8.51 -36.21
N ALA A 344 38.77 9.42 -36.90
CA ALA A 344 39.14 9.77 -38.27
C ALA A 344 40.59 10.28 -38.24
N ARG A 345 41.44 9.63 -39.02
CA ARG A 345 42.75 10.18 -39.41
C ARG A 345 42.51 11.15 -40.56
N ASP A 346 43.15 12.31 -40.42
CA ASP A 346 43.62 13.27 -41.43
C ASP A 346 42.88 13.35 -42.77
#